data_AF-A0A929L2D1-F1
#
_entry.id   AF-A0A929L2D1-F1
#
_cell.length_a   1.000
_cell.length_b   1.000
_cell.length_c   1.000
_cell.angle_alpha   90.00
_cell.angle_beta   90.00
_cell.angle_gamma   90.00
#
_symmetry.space_group_name_H-M   'P 1'
#
loop_
_entity.id
_entity.type
_entity.pdbx_description
1 polymer ?
#
loop_
_entity_poly.entity_id
_entity_poly.type
_entity_poly.pdbx_seq_one_letter_code
_entity_poly.pdbx_strand_id
1 'polypeptide(L)'
;MNLQTLSSGILASESYMSSNTKFLHELTMDVASWSMYILELLSIFIIVFTTLVAFFKLFRHERYAKVYLLHGQSLGLSFKLGAEILRTVTATSLLEIFEVLLLILIKACMVALIERELRSVDEEDFAHPENPERTLPKQHLGVKTERRTKKAAQSSQSAESPKTDHGLFE
;
A
#
# COMPACT_ATOMS: atom_id res chain seq x y z
N MET A 1 11.41 -51.04 38.72
CA MET A 1 11.49 -49.58 38.50
C MET A 1 11.05 -48.92 39.81
N ASN A 2 11.93 -48.19 40.48
CA ASN A 2 11.74 -47.75 41.87
C ASN A 2 10.91 -46.45 41.92
N LEU A 3 9.86 -46.41 42.74
CA LEU A 3 8.93 -45.26 42.84
C LEU A 3 9.65 -43.97 43.26
N GLN A 4 10.72 -44.05 44.05
CA GLN A 4 11.51 -42.88 44.44
C GLN A 4 12.25 -42.29 43.24
N THR A 5 12.77 -43.13 42.34
CA THR A 5 13.46 -42.66 41.13
C THR A 5 12.49 -42.00 40.14
N LEU A 6 11.24 -42.46 40.08
CA LEU A 6 10.19 -41.84 39.27
C LEU A 6 9.77 -40.48 39.84
N SER A 7 9.63 -40.37 41.16
CA SER A 7 9.29 -39.12 41.86
C SER A 7 10.37 -38.04 41.68
N SER A 8 11.64 -38.40 41.84
CA SER A 8 12.76 -37.46 41.61
C SER A 8 12.83 -36.97 40.16
N GLY A 9 12.55 -37.85 39.18
CA GLY A 9 12.52 -37.49 37.76
C GLY A 9 11.38 -36.52 37.42
N ILE A 10 10.20 -36.72 38.00
CA ILE A 10 9.03 -35.82 37.84
C ILE A 10 9.32 -34.44 38.46
N LEU A 11 9.85 -34.39 39.69
CA LEU A 11 10.16 -33.11 40.36
C LEU A 11 11.28 -32.32 39.66
N ALA A 12 12.28 -33.03 39.11
CA ALA A 12 13.26 -32.40 38.24
C ALA A 12 12.56 -31.79 37.01
N SER A 13 11.70 -32.54 36.31
CA SER A 13 11.00 -32.03 35.12
C SER A 13 10.09 -30.82 35.38
N GLU A 14 9.39 -30.76 36.53
CA GLU A 14 8.61 -29.59 36.91
C GLU A 14 9.48 -28.35 37.15
N SER A 15 10.63 -28.51 37.82
CA SER A 15 11.57 -27.40 38.07
C SER A 15 12.18 -26.84 36.77
N TYR A 16 12.48 -27.71 35.80
CA TYR A 16 12.99 -27.33 34.49
C TYR A 16 11.91 -26.63 33.64
N MET A 17 10.67 -27.14 33.61
CA MET A 17 9.56 -26.50 32.89
C MET A 17 9.26 -25.11 33.46
N SER A 18 9.29 -24.93 34.78
CA SER A 18 9.07 -23.63 35.44
C SER A 18 10.12 -22.59 35.05
N SER A 19 11.39 -23.00 34.89
CA SER A 19 12.47 -22.07 34.53
C SER A 19 12.36 -21.61 33.08
N ASN A 20 12.06 -22.54 32.17
CA ASN A 20 11.91 -22.23 30.74
C ASN A 20 10.69 -21.35 30.47
N THR A 21 9.54 -21.58 31.14
CA THR A 21 8.33 -20.78 30.95
C THR A 21 8.48 -19.36 31.48
N LYS A 22 9.15 -19.18 32.63
CA LYS A 22 9.46 -17.86 33.19
C LYS A 22 10.35 -17.05 32.24
N PHE A 23 11.42 -17.65 31.73
CA PHE A 23 12.31 -17.01 30.76
C PHE A 23 11.57 -16.57 29.49
N LEU A 24 10.73 -17.44 28.93
CA LEU A 24 9.93 -17.12 27.75
C LEU A 24 8.94 -15.99 28.02
N HIS A 25 8.31 -15.97 29.20
CA HIS A 25 7.37 -14.93 29.58
C HIS A 25 8.05 -13.56 29.73
N GLU A 26 9.19 -13.52 30.42
CA GLU A 26 9.97 -12.30 30.63
C GLU A 26 10.51 -11.75 29.30
N LEU A 27 11.01 -12.62 28.43
CA LEU A 27 11.43 -12.24 27.08
C LEU A 27 10.26 -11.74 26.22
N THR A 28 9.08 -12.36 26.33
CA THR A 28 7.89 -11.93 25.58
C THR A 28 7.42 -10.55 26.01
N MET A 29 7.41 -10.28 27.31
CA MET A 29 7.06 -8.97 27.87
C MET A 29 8.01 -7.87 27.38
N ASP A 30 9.31 -8.13 27.42
CA ASP A 30 10.32 -7.18 26.92
C ASP A 30 10.16 -6.93 25.43
N VAL A 31 10.11 -7.98 24.61
CA VAL A 31 9.99 -7.85 23.14
C VAL A 31 8.68 -7.13 22.76
N ALA A 32 7.57 -7.42 23.44
CA ALA A 32 6.30 -6.75 23.20
C ALA A 32 6.38 -5.26 23.52
N SER A 33 6.99 -4.90 24.66
CA SER A 33 7.18 -3.50 25.07
C SER A 33 8.03 -2.72 24.07
N TRP A 34 9.16 -3.29 23.62
CA TRP A 34 9.98 -2.67 22.59
C TRP A 34 9.24 -2.53 21.25
N SER A 35 8.52 -3.57 20.84
CA SER A 35 7.76 -3.58 19.59
C SER A 35 6.69 -2.49 19.56
N MET A 36 6.04 -2.25 20.70
CA MET A 36 5.04 -1.22 20.88
C MET A 36 5.59 0.19 20.62
N TYR A 37 6.74 0.53 21.21
CA TYR A 37 7.40 1.83 20.95
C TYR A 37 7.81 1.99 19.49
N ILE A 38 8.33 0.92 18.86
CA ILE A 38 8.75 0.93 17.46
C ILE A 38 7.54 1.15 16.53
N LEU A 39 6.43 0.46 16.78
CA LEU A 39 5.22 0.59 15.97
C LEU A 39 4.60 1.99 16.11
N GLU A 40 4.60 2.56 17.31
CA GLU A 40 4.13 3.92 17.54
C GLU A 40 4.99 4.94 16.77
N LEU A 41 6.31 4.83 16.87
CA LEU A 41 7.25 5.70 16.15
C LEU A 41 7.09 5.59 14.63
N LEU A 42 6.98 4.36 14.11
CA LEU A 42 6.80 4.09 12.69
C LEU A 42 5.50 4.71 12.17
N SER A 43 4.41 4.58 12.92
CA SER A 43 3.11 5.14 12.53
C SER A 43 3.17 6.67 12.42
N ILE A 44 3.75 7.34 13.42
CA ILE A 44 3.91 8.80 13.44
C ILE A 44 4.79 9.24 12.27
N PHE A 45 5.91 8.56 12.05
CA PHE A 45 6.83 8.87 10.96
C PHE A 45 6.15 8.80 9.59
N ILE A 46 5.39 7.73 9.32
CA ILE A 46 4.67 7.55 8.05
C ILE A 46 3.60 8.60 7.87
N ILE A 47 2.79 8.88 8.89
CA ILE A 47 1.73 9.90 8.83
C ILE A 47 2.33 11.27 8.54
N VAL A 48 3.38 11.67 9.26
CA VAL A 48 4.04 12.95 9.07
C VAL A 48 4.65 13.06 7.67
N PHE A 49 5.42 12.05 7.24
CA PHE A 49 6.09 12.06 5.93
C PHE A 49 5.09 12.16 4.78
N THR A 50 4.05 11.32 4.81
CA THR A 50 3.03 11.29 3.75
C THR A 50 2.19 12.56 3.73
N THR A 51 1.87 13.12 4.90
CA THR A 51 1.18 14.41 5.02
C THR A 51 2.03 15.54 4.46
N LEU A 52 3.32 15.59 4.77
CA LEU A 52 4.24 16.61 4.23
C LEU A 52 4.35 16.51 2.71
N VAL A 53 4.57 15.31 2.16
CA VAL A 53 4.66 15.11 0.71
C VAL A 53 3.36 15.50 0.01
N ALA A 54 2.22 15.11 0.57
CA ALA A 54 0.92 15.49 0.04
C ALA A 54 0.68 17.01 0.12
N PHE A 55 1.10 17.65 1.21
CA PHE A 55 1.02 19.09 1.39
C PHE A 55 1.84 19.83 0.32
N PHE A 56 3.10 19.46 0.09
CA PHE A 56 3.93 20.05 -0.97
C PHE A 56 3.33 19.85 -2.38
N LYS A 57 2.74 18.68 -2.65
CA LYS A 57 2.04 18.42 -3.93
C LYS A 57 0.74 19.20 -4.07
N LEU A 58 0.03 19.44 -2.98
CA LEU A 58 -1.21 20.24 -2.96
C LEU A 58 -0.93 21.69 -3.39
N PHE A 59 0.19 22.28 -2.97
CA PHE A 59 0.61 23.61 -3.45
C PHE A 59 0.83 23.66 -4.97
N ARG A 60 1.22 22.55 -5.60
CA ARG A 60 1.40 22.45 -7.06
C ARG A 60 0.09 22.19 -7.82
N HIS A 61 -1.08 22.25 -7.17
CA HIS A 61 -2.41 22.04 -7.78
C HIS A 61 -2.60 20.66 -8.44
N GLU A 62 -1.84 19.65 -8.03
CA GLU A 62 -2.00 18.29 -8.56
C GLU A 62 -3.16 17.57 -7.86
N ARG A 63 -4.22 17.21 -8.62
CA ARG A 63 -5.37 16.45 -8.10
C ARG A 63 -4.99 15.08 -7.52
N TYR A 64 -3.82 14.53 -7.87
CA TYR A 64 -3.30 13.26 -7.34
C TYR A 64 -2.74 13.33 -5.91
N ALA A 65 -2.58 14.52 -5.32
CA ALA A 65 -2.07 14.68 -3.96
C ALA A 65 -2.96 13.99 -2.91
N LYS A 66 -4.29 14.01 -3.12
CA LYS A 66 -5.26 13.37 -2.23
C LYS A 66 -5.07 11.85 -2.14
N VAL A 67 -4.77 11.19 -3.26
CA VAL A 67 -4.58 9.73 -3.29
C VAL A 67 -3.36 9.32 -2.46
N TYR A 68 -2.26 10.06 -2.55
CA TYR A 68 -1.07 9.83 -1.72
C TYR A 68 -1.34 10.06 -0.23
N LEU A 69 -2.12 11.10 0.10
CA LEU A 69 -2.50 11.39 1.48
C LEU A 69 -3.37 10.29 2.09
N LEU A 70 -4.41 9.85 1.36
CA LEU A 70 -5.32 8.79 1.81
C LEU A 70 -4.56 7.47 2.00
N HIS A 71 -3.65 7.13 1.08
CA HIS A 71 -2.82 5.94 1.20
C HIS A 71 -1.90 6.00 2.43
N GLY A 72 -1.21 7.12 2.62
CA GLY A 72 -0.33 7.35 3.77
C GLY A 72 -1.07 7.32 5.11
N GLN A 73 -2.25 7.94 5.18
CA GLN A 73 -3.11 7.86 6.36
C GLN A 73 -3.63 6.44 6.61
N SER A 74 -3.96 5.67 5.57
CA SER A 74 -4.37 4.26 5.72
C SER A 74 -3.25 3.44 6.36
N LEU A 75 -2.05 3.52 5.79
CA LEU A 75 -0.88 2.81 6.28
C LEU A 75 -0.50 3.21 7.71
N GLY A 76 -0.46 4.51 8.00
CA GLY A 76 -0.15 5.03 9.32
C GLY A 76 -1.14 4.58 10.40
N LEU A 77 -2.44 4.61 10.10
CA LEU A 77 -3.43 4.11 11.06
C LEU A 77 -3.34 2.59 11.26
N SER A 78 -3.11 1.80 10.21
CA SER A 78 -2.92 0.35 10.36
C SER A 78 -1.78 0.00 11.31
N PHE A 79 -0.68 0.77 11.28
CA PHE A 79 0.42 0.58 12.24
C PHE A 79 0.06 0.99 13.67
N LYS A 80 -0.72 2.07 13.86
CA LYS A 80 -1.21 2.44 15.20
C LYS A 80 -2.16 1.39 15.78
N LEU A 81 -3.01 0.80 14.94
CA LEU A 81 -3.84 -0.35 15.32
C LEU A 81 -2.99 -1.56 15.70
N GLY A 82 -1.93 -1.86 14.95
CA GLY A 82 -0.99 -2.92 15.29
C GLY A 82 -0.32 -2.71 16.65
N ALA A 83 0.13 -1.47 16.95
CA ALA A 83 0.72 -1.13 18.24
C ALA A 83 -0.25 -1.36 19.40
N GLU A 84 -1.52 -1.00 19.21
CA GLU A 84 -2.55 -1.20 20.23
C GLU A 84 -2.88 -2.68 20.45
N ILE A 85 -2.93 -3.48 19.38
CA ILE A 85 -3.13 -4.93 19.50
C ILE A 85 -2.02 -5.55 20.33
N LEU A 86 -0.75 -5.16 20.11
CA LEU A 86 0.37 -5.61 20.92
C LEU A 86 0.23 -5.17 22.39
N ARG A 87 -0.21 -3.92 22.63
CA ARG A 87 -0.47 -3.39 23.97
C ARG A 87 -1.51 -4.23 24.71
N THR A 88 -2.61 -4.62 24.06
CA THR A 88 -3.67 -5.44 24.68
C THR A 88 -3.23 -6.87 25.04
N VAL A 89 -2.24 -7.42 24.32
CA VAL A 89 -1.62 -8.72 24.64
C VAL A 89 -0.78 -8.65 25.91
N THR A 90 -0.14 -7.51 26.16
CA THR A 90 0.70 -7.27 27.35
C THR A 90 -0.11 -6.70 28.53
N ALA A 91 -1.13 -5.88 28.27
CA ALA A 91 -1.96 -5.17 29.23
C ALA A 91 -3.43 -5.21 28.79
N THR A 92 -4.27 -5.98 29.49
CA THR A 92 -5.69 -6.20 29.10
C THR A 92 -6.59 -5.06 29.60
N SER A 93 -6.31 -3.82 29.19
CA SER A 93 -7.08 -2.63 29.59
C SER A 93 -8.22 -2.35 28.60
N LEU A 94 -9.47 -2.31 29.09
CA LEU A 94 -10.64 -1.99 28.24
C LEU A 94 -10.64 -0.54 27.71
N LEU A 95 -10.01 0.39 28.42
CA LEU A 95 -9.95 1.80 28.01
C LEU A 95 -9.04 2.01 26.78
N GLU A 96 -7.94 1.27 26.72
CA GLU A 96 -6.97 1.28 25.61
C GLU A 96 -7.63 0.82 24.30
N ILE A 97 -8.45 -0.23 24.38
CA ILE A 97 -9.27 -0.72 23.25
C ILE A 97 -10.22 0.38 22.72
N PHE A 98 -10.73 1.25 23.59
CA PHE A 98 -11.69 2.29 23.21
C PHE A 98 -11.06 3.42 22.39
N GLU A 99 -9.82 3.82 22.70
CA GLU A 99 -9.11 4.87 21.95
C GLU A 99 -8.96 4.50 20.47
N VAL A 100 -8.63 3.23 20.22
CA VAL A 100 -8.49 2.71 18.86
C VAL A 100 -9.83 2.62 18.13
N LEU A 101 -10.88 2.11 18.80
CA LEU A 101 -12.20 2.01 18.20
C LEU A 101 -12.75 3.40 17.83
N LEU A 102 -12.53 4.38 18.70
CA LEU A 102 -12.91 5.76 18.49
C LEU A 102 -12.16 6.38 17.30
N LEU A 103 -10.84 6.18 17.21
CA LEU A 103 -10.03 6.67 16.09
C LEU A 103 -10.50 6.09 14.74
N ILE A 104 -10.76 4.78 14.67
CA ILE A 104 -11.26 4.11 13.46
C ILE A 104 -12.62 4.67 13.08
N LEU A 105 -13.54 4.79 14.04
CA LEU A 105 -14.89 5.28 13.79
C LEU A 105 -14.87 6.73 13.29
N ILE A 106 -14.10 7.59 13.93
CA ILE A 106 -13.92 8.99 13.52
C ILE A 106 -13.35 9.04 12.10
N LYS A 107 -12.30 8.25 11.81
CA LYS A 107 -11.70 8.23 10.48
C LYS A 107 -12.67 7.72 9.42
N ALA A 108 -13.40 6.64 9.70
CA ALA A 108 -14.37 6.07 8.78
C ALA A 108 -15.49 7.08 8.48
N CYS A 109 -15.98 7.78 9.50
CA CYS A 109 -16.96 8.84 9.34
C CYS A 109 -16.40 9.98 8.47
N MET A 110 -15.20 10.48 8.79
CA MET A 110 -14.59 11.61 8.08
C MET A 110 -14.33 11.29 6.59
N VAL A 111 -13.82 10.08 6.30
CA VAL A 111 -13.63 9.62 4.91
C VAL A 111 -14.96 9.41 4.21
N ALA A 112 -15.96 8.81 4.86
CA ALA A 112 -17.29 8.60 4.29
C ALA A 112 -17.98 9.93 3.97
N LEU A 113 -17.83 10.96 4.82
CA LEU A 113 -18.34 12.30 4.55
C LEU A 113 -17.70 12.89 3.28
N ILE A 114 -16.37 12.78 3.14
CA ILE A 114 -15.69 13.27 1.92
C ILE A 114 -16.09 12.49 0.68
N GLU A 115 -16.20 11.16 0.76
CA GLU A 115 -16.48 10.33 -0.41
C GLU A 115 -17.91 10.49 -0.92
N ARG A 116 -18.86 10.77 -0.03
CA ARG A 116 -20.23 11.15 -0.42
C ARG A 116 -20.25 12.52 -1.09
N GLU A 117 -19.52 13.49 -0.54
CA GLU A 117 -19.41 14.82 -1.12
C GLU A 117 -18.77 14.75 -2.52
N LEU A 118 -17.72 13.95 -2.68
CA LEU A 118 -17.02 13.80 -3.96
C LEU A 118 -17.87 13.07 -5.02
N ARG A 119 -18.63 12.04 -4.62
CA ARG A 119 -19.54 11.32 -5.54
C ARG A 119 -20.67 12.19 -6.05
N SER A 120 -21.17 13.13 -5.23
CA SER A 120 -22.23 14.04 -5.65
C SER A 120 -21.79 15.03 -6.74
N VAL A 121 -20.54 15.50 -6.67
CA VAL A 121 -19.99 16.42 -7.67
C VAL A 121 -19.81 15.75 -9.03
N ASP A 122 -19.45 14.46 -9.05
CA ASP A 122 -19.28 13.73 -10.31
C ASP A 122 -20.63 13.52 -11.03
N GLU A 123 -21.73 13.28 -10.30
CA GLU A 123 -23.06 13.02 -10.88
C GLU A 123 -23.72 14.27 -11.49
N GLU A 124 -23.48 15.47 -10.93
CA GLU A 124 -24.04 16.71 -11.48
C GLU A 124 -23.37 17.16 -12.79
N ASP A 125 -22.12 16.76 -13.05
CA ASP A 125 -21.41 17.02 -14.31
C ASP A 125 -21.95 16.15 -15.48
N PHE A 126 -22.70 15.07 -15.18
CA PHE A 126 -23.33 14.20 -16.20
C PHE A 126 -24.82 14.49 -16.45
N ALA A 127 -25.45 15.39 -15.67
CA ALA A 127 -26.88 15.69 -15.79
C ALA A 127 -27.22 16.73 -16.90
N HIS A 128 -26.22 17.26 -17.62
CA HIS A 128 -26.43 18.14 -18.77
C HIS A 128 -25.85 17.54 -20.07
N PRO A 129 -26.68 17.03 -21.00
CA PRO A 129 -26.20 16.56 -22.29
C PRO A 129 -26.08 17.76 -23.24
N GLU A 130 -24.96 18.47 -23.20
CA GLU A 130 -24.52 19.27 -24.36
C GLU A 130 -23.00 19.34 -24.40
N ASN A 131 -22.37 18.42 -25.15
CA ASN A 131 -21.32 18.70 -26.15
C ASN A 131 -20.68 17.39 -26.67
N PRO A 132 -20.96 16.96 -27.92
CA PRO A 132 -20.37 15.76 -28.52
C PRO A 132 -18.94 15.93 -29.09
N GLU A 133 -18.14 16.92 -28.68
CA GLU A 133 -16.74 17.07 -29.15
C GLU A 133 -15.69 17.07 -28.03
N ARG A 134 -15.35 15.86 -27.55
CA ARG A 134 -14.00 15.57 -27.04
C ARG A 134 -13.43 14.36 -27.76
N THR A 135 -12.91 14.63 -28.96
CA THR A 135 -12.00 13.73 -29.66
C THR A 135 -10.79 13.44 -28.76
N LEU A 136 -10.72 12.22 -28.25
CA LEU A 136 -9.54 11.70 -27.57
C LEU A 136 -8.35 11.72 -28.55
N PRO A 137 -7.23 12.41 -28.24
CA PRO A 137 -5.99 12.12 -28.94
C PRO A 137 -5.58 10.69 -28.59
N LYS A 138 -5.53 9.83 -29.62
CA LYS A 138 -5.04 8.46 -29.53
C LYS A 138 -3.65 8.46 -28.87
N GLN A 139 -3.56 8.04 -27.61
CA GLN A 139 -2.27 7.73 -27.00
C GLN A 139 -1.67 6.53 -27.74
N HIS A 140 -0.78 6.84 -28.67
CA HIS A 140 0.27 5.95 -29.11
C HIS A 140 1.12 5.55 -27.89
N LEU A 141 0.82 4.42 -27.26
CA LEU A 141 1.85 3.53 -26.72
C LEU A 141 1.32 2.11 -26.53
N GLY A 142 0.83 1.54 -27.64
CA GLY A 142 0.78 0.10 -27.80
C GLY A 142 2.18 -0.48 -27.78
N VAL A 143 2.49 -1.18 -26.69
CA VAL A 143 3.19 -2.48 -26.66
C VAL A 143 4.02 -2.77 -27.92
N LYS A 144 5.33 -2.58 -27.78
CA LYS A 144 6.36 -3.02 -28.72
C LYS A 144 6.45 -4.54 -28.71
N THR A 145 5.51 -5.23 -29.36
CA THR A 145 5.56 -6.69 -29.57
C THR A 145 5.11 -7.05 -30.98
N GLU A 146 5.76 -6.51 -32.02
CA GLU A 146 5.70 -7.13 -33.37
C GLU A 146 6.78 -6.60 -34.34
N ARG A 147 8.07 -6.66 -33.96
CA ARG A 147 9.20 -6.38 -34.89
C ARG A 147 10.10 -7.58 -35.18
N ARG A 148 9.53 -8.77 -35.16
CA ARG A 148 10.05 -9.99 -35.78
C ARG A 148 8.79 -10.77 -36.15
N THR A 149 8.25 -10.66 -37.37
CA THR A 149 8.29 -11.80 -38.31
C THR A 149 7.86 -11.46 -39.75
N LYS A 150 7.65 -10.20 -40.16
CA LYS A 150 7.14 -9.88 -41.52
C LYS A 150 7.93 -8.85 -42.33
N LYS A 151 9.27 -8.81 -42.19
CA LYS A 151 10.15 -8.06 -43.12
C LYS A 151 11.28 -8.92 -43.70
N ALA A 152 11.01 -10.21 -43.92
CA ALA A 152 11.91 -11.12 -44.63
C ALA A 152 11.26 -11.84 -45.83
N ALA A 153 9.98 -11.59 -46.15
CA ALA A 153 9.28 -12.32 -47.21
C ALA A 153 8.68 -11.44 -48.32
N GLN A 154 8.87 -10.11 -48.31
CA GLN A 154 8.24 -9.27 -49.32
C GLN A 154 9.04 -8.01 -49.65
N SER A 155 10.18 -8.22 -50.31
CA SER A 155 10.80 -7.20 -51.17
C SER A 155 11.76 -7.86 -52.16
N SER A 156 11.27 -8.90 -52.84
CA SER A 156 11.83 -9.39 -54.10
C SER A 156 10.71 -9.34 -55.12
N GLN A 157 10.35 -8.16 -55.61
CA GLN A 157 9.86 -7.95 -56.98
C GLN A 157 9.45 -6.49 -57.21
N SER A 158 9.87 -6.01 -58.38
CA SER A 158 9.27 -4.90 -59.13
C SER A 158 9.68 -3.48 -58.71
N ALA A 159 10.87 -3.09 -59.14
CA ALA A 159 11.14 -1.69 -59.52
C ALA A 159 11.56 -1.70 -61.00
N GLU A 160 10.57 -1.85 -61.87
CA GLU A 160 10.66 -1.46 -63.28
C GLU A 160 10.46 0.06 -63.38
N SER A 161 11.32 0.68 -64.18
CA SER A 161 11.47 2.12 -64.55
C SER A 161 10.14 2.78 -65.02
N PRO A 162 10.00 4.09 -65.35
CA PRO A 162 11.05 5.08 -65.69
C PRO A 162 10.78 6.56 -65.32
N LYS A 163 11.82 7.41 -65.40
CA LYS A 163 11.82 8.65 -66.21
C LYS A 163 13.15 9.41 -66.20
N THR A 164 13.78 9.39 -67.38
CA THR A 164 14.32 10.52 -68.14
C THR A 164 15.12 11.60 -67.41
N ASP A 165 16.42 11.66 -67.72
CA ASP A 165 16.97 12.91 -68.24
C ASP A 165 17.86 12.64 -69.47
N HIS A 166 17.74 13.54 -70.43
CA HIS A 166 18.42 13.56 -71.71
C HIS A 166 19.89 13.98 -71.54
N GLY A 167 20.78 13.42 -72.36
CA GLY A 167 21.85 14.22 -72.96
C GLY A 167 23.27 13.65 -72.88
N LEU A 168 23.83 13.44 -74.09
CA LEU A 168 25.24 13.48 -74.45
C LEU A 168 26.13 12.33 -73.94
N PHE A 169 26.57 11.44 -74.84
CA PHE A 169 27.87 11.53 -75.54
C PHE A 169 28.08 10.29 -76.44
N GLU A 170 28.37 10.58 -77.71
CA GLU A 170 28.94 9.76 -78.81
C GLU A 170 28.16 8.57 -79.38
#